data_AF-A0AAD7FQM2-F1
#
_entry.id   AF-A0AAD7FQM2-F1
#
_cell.length_a   1.000
_cell.length_b   1.000
_cell.length_c   1.000
_cell.angle_alpha   90.00
_cell.angle_beta   90.00
_cell.angle_gamma   90.00
#
_symmetry.space_group_name_H-M   'P 1'
#
loop_
_entity.id
_entity.type
_entity.pdbx_description
1 polymer ?
#
loop_
_entity_poly.entity_id
_entity_poly.type
_entity_poly.pdbx_seq_one_letter_code
_entity_poly.pdbx_strand_id
1 'polypeptide(L)'
;MQMLLVLQVLATAAVPALAQITTFANIGCTGATSVAPCDGSCHSFVGKNAFRVTAGSEHCVTAYADATCTSPLFPNPNEDGNCEAIESGNPVLALSCSPT
;
A
#
# COMPACT_ATOMS: atom_id res chain seq x y z
N MET A 1 -29.86 19.92 -46.17
CA MET A 1 -28.87 20.52 -45.24
C MET A 1 -29.69 21.03 -44.06
N GLN A 2 -29.50 20.71 -42.79
CA GLN A 2 -28.37 20.48 -41.88
C GLN A 2 -29.04 19.95 -40.57
N MET A 3 -28.44 19.28 -39.59
CA MET A 3 -27.13 18.67 -39.34
C MET A 3 -27.37 17.89 -38.03
N LEU A 4 -27.24 16.56 -38.03
CA LEU A 4 -27.44 15.75 -36.81
C LEU A 4 -26.33 16.07 -35.79
N LEU A 5 -26.71 16.59 -34.62
CA LEU A 5 -25.82 16.64 -33.46
C LEU A 5 -25.65 15.21 -32.91
N VAL A 6 -24.48 14.61 -33.13
CA VAL A 6 -24.10 13.35 -32.47
C VAL A 6 -23.44 13.72 -31.15
N LEU A 7 -24.19 13.61 -30.05
CA LEU A 7 -23.69 13.84 -28.70
C LEU A 7 -22.86 12.62 -28.27
N GLN A 8 -21.54 12.75 -28.27
CA GLN A 8 -20.62 11.65 -27.95
C GLN A 8 -20.45 11.55 -26.44
N VAL A 9 -21.09 10.56 -25.82
CA VAL A 9 -20.91 10.24 -24.40
C VAL A 9 -19.56 9.55 -24.25
N LEU A 10 -18.55 10.28 -23.76
CA LEU A 10 -17.29 9.68 -23.31
C LEU A 10 -17.55 8.94 -21.99
N ALA A 11 -17.69 7.62 -22.08
CA ALA A 11 -17.69 6.76 -20.91
C ALA A 11 -16.28 6.76 -20.28
N THR A 12 -16.09 7.54 -19.22
CA THR A 12 -14.90 7.42 -18.36
C THR A 12 -15.02 6.11 -17.58
N ALA A 13 -14.42 5.03 -18.11
CA ALA A 13 -14.19 3.84 -17.32
C ALA A 13 -13.31 4.24 -16.13
N ALA A 14 -13.84 4.18 -14.91
CA ALA A 14 -13.06 4.35 -13.71
C ALA A 14 -12.03 3.20 -13.67
N VAL A 15 -10.77 3.52 -13.94
CA VAL A 15 -9.68 2.57 -13.70
C VAL A 15 -9.69 2.32 -12.19
N PRO A 16 -9.88 1.08 -11.72
CA PRO A 16 -9.80 0.80 -10.31
C PRO A 16 -8.43 1.24 -9.84
N ALA A 17 -8.38 2.18 -8.89
CA ALA A 17 -7.12 2.61 -8.31
C ALA A 17 -6.47 1.38 -7.68
N LEU A 18 -5.32 0.98 -8.22
CA LEU A 18 -4.54 -0.12 -7.65
C LEU A 18 -4.21 0.25 -6.20
N ALA A 19 -4.41 -0.70 -5.29
CA ALA A 19 -4.05 -0.51 -3.90
C ALA A 19 -2.57 -0.16 -3.75
N GLN A 20 -2.27 0.74 -2.82
CA GLN A 20 -0.91 1.21 -2.55
C GLN A 20 -0.61 1.10 -1.06
N ILE A 21 0.65 0.79 -0.74
CA ILE A 21 1.17 0.93 0.61
C ILE A 21 2.03 2.20 0.69
N THR A 22 1.75 3.05 1.67
CA THR A 22 2.60 4.19 2.02
C THR A 22 3.31 3.88 3.32
N THR A 23 4.63 4.03 3.35
CA THR A 23 5.44 3.87 4.55
C THR A 23 5.95 5.22 5.03
N PHE A 24 6.08 5.40 6.34
CA PHE A 24 6.35 6.68 6.99
C PHE A 24 7.53 6.57 7.95
N ALA A 25 8.34 7.63 8.03
CA ALA A 25 9.50 7.69 8.93
C ALA A 25 9.12 7.67 10.42
N ASN A 26 7.93 8.15 10.77
CA ASN A 26 7.47 8.23 12.17
C ASN A 26 6.23 7.36 12.40
N ILE A 27 6.08 6.83 13.62
CA ILE A 27 4.98 5.96 14.06
C ILE A 27 3.56 6.54 13.84
N GLY A 28 3.40 7.86 13.81
CA GLY A 28 2.10 8.52 13.59
C GLY A 28 1.71 8.73 12.12
N CYS A 29 2.27 7.95 11.20
CA CYS A 29 2.15 8.16 9.75
C CYS A 29 2.49 9.59 9.30
N THR A 30 3.62 10.10 9.80
CA THR A 30 4.15 11.43 9.45
C THR A 30 5.61 11.35 9.00
N GLY A 31 6.12 12.47 8.48
CA GLY A 31 7.50 12.58 8.03
C GLY A 31 7.71 12.04 6.62
N ALA A 32 8.94 11.60 6.32
CA ALA A 32 9.32 11.18 4.98
C ALA A 32 8.59 9.90 4.55
N THR A 33 7.98 9.93 3.36
CA THR A 33 7.15 8.84 2.85
C THR A 33 7.81 8.06 1.73
N SER A 34 7.34 6.83 1.51
CA SER A 34 7.61 6.05 0.30
C SER A 34 6.34 5.29 -0.07
N VAL A 35 6.00 5.29 -1.36
CA VAL A 35 4.75 4.70 -1.88
C VAL A 35 5.10 3.57 -2.83
N ALA A 36 4.41 2.44 -2.68
CA ALA A 36 4.61 1.25 -3.48
C ALA A 36 3.27 0.56 -3.80
N PRO A 37 3.18 -0.23 -4.88
CA PRO A 37 1.98 -1.03 -5.14
C PRO A 37 1.78 -2.08 -4.04
N CYS A 38 0.53 -2.41 -3.74
CA CYS A 38 0.17 -3.51 -2.84
C CYS A 38 -0.20 -4.75 -3.67
N ASP A 39 0.79 -5.33 -4.36
CA ASP A 39 0.63 -6.43 -5.33
C ASP A 39 1.37 -7.73 -4.94
N GLY A 40 1.88 -7.81 -3.71
CA GLY A 40 2.69 -8.91 -3.18
C GLY A 40 4.19 -8.72 -3.34
N SER A 41 4.64 -7.63 -3.99
CA SER A 41 6.06 -7.30 -4.11
C SER A 41 6.72 -6.98 -2.76
N CYS A 42 8.03 -7.18 -2.69
CA CYS A 42 8.85 -6.86 -1.52
C CYS A 42 9.36 -5.41 -1.60
N HIS A 43 9.16 -4.65 -0.52
CA HIS A 43 9.52 -3.24 -0.46
C HIS A 43 10.37 -2.93 0.78
N SER A 44 11.38 -2.09 0.62
CA SER A 44 12.21 -1.64 1.74
C SER A 44 11.38 -0.88 2.78
N PHE A 45 11.60 -1.20 4.05
CA PHE A 45 11.07 -0.50 5.21
C PHE A 45 12.17 0.18 6.03
N VAL A 46 13.40 0.23 5.50
CA VAL A 46 14.53 0.83 6.21
C VAL A 46 14.30 2.32 6.46
N GLY A 47 14.42 2.72 7.72
CA GLY A 47 14.17 4.10 8.15
C GLY A 47 12.69 4.48 8.22
N LYS A 48 11.78 3.50 8.22
CA LYS A 48 10.34 3.66 8.38
C LYS A 48 9.88 3.01 9.69
N ASN A 49 8.77 3.50 10.24
CA ASN A 49 8.21 3.07 11.52
C ASN A 49 6.68 2.89 11.47
N ALA A 50 6.02 3.35 10.41
CA ALA A 50 4.59 3.12 10.21
C ALA A 50 4.26 2.92 8.74
N PHE A 51 3.08 2.36 8.47
CA PHE A 51 2.52 2.24 7.13
C PHE A 51 1.02 2.51 7.10
N ARG A 52 0.49 2.70 5.90
CA ARG A 52 -0.94 2.81 5.60
C ARG A 52 -1.22 2.19 4.23
N VAL A 53 -2.23 1.34 4.15
CA VAL A 53 -2.70 0.80 2.86
C VAL A 53 -3.82 1.67 2.32
N THR A 54 -3.63 2.30 1.16
CA THR A 54 -4.72 3.01 0.46
C THR A 54 -5.34 2.04 -0.53
N ALA A 55 -6.51 1.51 -0.19
CA ALA A 55 -7.24 0.53 -0.99
C ALA A 55 -8.76 0.70 -0.84
N GLY A 56 -9.52 0.11 -1.77
CA GLY A 56 -10.97 -0.03 -1.65
C GLY A 56 -11.43 -1.36 -1.04
N SER A 57 -10.48 -2.21 -0.63
CA SER A 57 -10.67 -3.57 -0.11
C SER A 57 -9.61 -3.88 0.96
N GLU A 58 -9.80 -4.96 1.71
CA GLU A 58 -8.83 -5.45 2.71
C GLU A 58 -7.56 -5.99 2.04
N HIS A 59 -6.42 -5.77 2.71
CA HIS A 59 -5.11 -6.30 2.32
C HIS A 59 -4.40 -6.94 3.51
N CYS A 60 -3.38 -7.75 3.23
CA CYS A 60 -2.47 -8.28 4.23
C CYS A 60 -1.10 -7.65 4.02
N VAL A 61 -0.52 -7.11 5.09
CA VAL A 61 0.86 -6.61 5.12
C VAL A 61 1.71 -7.57 5.93
N THR A 62 2.83 -8.05 5.38
CA THR A 62 3.77 -8.90 6.14
C THR A 62 5.07 -8.14 6.36
N ALA A 63 5.54 -8.11 7.61
CA ALA A 63 6.84 -7.56 7.96
C ALA A 63 7.94 -8.62 7.94
N TYR A 64 9.15 -8.23 7.55
CA TYR A 64 10.29 -9.13 7.41
C TYR A 64 11.56 -8.60 8.09
N ALA A 65 12.33 -9.53 8.64
CA ALA A 65 13.62 -9.25 9.26
C ALA A 65 14.75 -8.99 8.25
N ASP A 66 14.55 -9.40 6.99
CA ASP A 66 15.50 -9.23 5.90
C ASP A 66 14.92 -8.36 4.76
N ALA A 67 15.81 -7.82 3.94
CA ALA A 67 15.45 -6.95 2.82
C ALA A 67 14.88 -7.70 1.60
N THR A 68 14.86 -9.03 1.61
CA THR A 68 14.44 -9.88 0.49
C THR A 68 13.09 -10.56 0.71
N CYS A 69 12.41 -10.25 1.83
CA CYS A 69 11.13 -10.83 2.22
C CYS A 69 11.14 -12.37 2.34
N THR A 70 12.21 -12.94 2.92
CA THR A 70 12.37 -14.39 3.08
C THR A 70 12.16 -14.88 4.52
N SER A 71 12.29 -13.99 5.50
CA SER A 71 12.20 -14.25 6.95
C SER A 71 11.08 -13.41 7.55
N PRO A 72 9.81 -13.89 7.47
CA PRO A 72 8.66 -13.14 7.97
C PRO A 72 8.71 -13.04 9.50
N LEU A 73 8.27 -11.90 10.01
CA LEU A 73 8.15 -11.62 11.44
C LEU A 73 6.69 -11.80 11.87
N PHE A 74 5.78 -11.01 11.29
CA PHE A 74 4.36 -11.04 11.59
C PHE A 74 3.54 -10.52 10.41
N PRO A 75 2.33 -11.06 10.20
CA PRO A 75 1.33 -10.48 9.33
C PRO A 75 0.44 -9.47 10.07
N ASN A 76 0.00 -8.47 9.33
CA ASN A 76 -1.02 -7.48 9.66
C ASN A 76 -2.19 -7.70 8.69
N PRO A 77 -3.23 -8.45 9.10
CA PRO A 77 -4.38 -8.73 8.25
C PRO A 77 -5.39 -7.57 8.27
N ASN A 78 -6.23 -7.50 7.24
CA ASN A 78 -7.37 -6.59 7.13
C ASN A 78 -6.97 -5.10 7.11
N GLU A 79 -5.85 -4.79 6.46
CA GLU A 79 -5.35 -3.42 6.29
C GLU A 79 -6.15 -2.67 5.23
N ASP A 80 -6.85 -1.61 5.64
CA ASP A 80 -7.84 -0.90 4.81
C ASP A 80 -7.73 0.64 4.87
N GLY A 81 -6.60 1.16 5.34
CA GLY A 81 -6.35 2.61 5.36
C GLY A 81 -6.22 3.23 6.74
N ASN A 82 -6.07 2.41 7.78
CA ASN A 82 -5.61 2.90 9.08
C ASN A 82 -4.09 3.12 9.07
N CYS A 83 -3.63 3.92 10.04
CA CYS A 83 -2.21 4.12 10.27
C CYS A 83 -1.72 3.04 11.23
N GLU A 84 -0.81 2.19 10.75
CA GLU A 84 -0.25 1.11 11.55
C GLU A 84 1.18 1.41 11.92
N ALA A 85 1.45 1.49 13.23
CA ALA A 85 2.78 1.59 13.78
C ALA A 85 3.38 0.18 13.93
N ILE A 86 4.65 0.03 13.53
CA ILE A 86 5.39 -1.21 13.75
C ILE A 86 6.31 -1.05 14.96
N GLU A 87 5.97 -1.72 16.06
CA GLU A 87 6.77 -1.79 17.28
C GLU A 87 7.22 -3.24 17.54
N SER A 88 7.99 -3.82 16.63
CA SER A 88 8.29 -5.26 16.68
C SER A 88 9.44 -5.66 17.62
N GLY A 89 10.08 -4.69 18.29
CA GLY A 89 11.30 -4.88 19.10
C GLY A 89 12.51 -5.37 18.30
N ASN A 90 12.34 -5.68 17.01
CA ASN A 90 13.33 -6.19 16.08
C ASN A 90 13.41 -5.21 14.88
N PRO A 91 14.57 -5.10 14.21
CA PRO A 91 14.64 -4.32 12.99
C PRO A 91 13.75 -4.94 11.91
N VAL A 92 12.79 -4.17 11.40
CA VAL A 92 12.03 -4.51 10.19
C VAL A 92 12.73 -3.88 9.00
N LEU A 93 13.15 -4.71 8.04
CA LEU A 93 13.91 -4.26 6.87
C LEU A 93 13.05 -4.19 5.61
N ALA A 94 11.98 -4.98 5.53
CA ALA A 94 11.05 -4.97 4.41
C ALA A 94 9.61 -5.25 4.81
N LEU A 95 8.69 -4.81 3.94
CA LEU A 95 7.27 -5.15 3.95
C LEU A 95 6.88 -5.76 2.60
N SER A 96 5.93 -6.69 2.62
CA SER A 96 5.11 -7.04 1.46
C SER A 96 3.66 -6.69 1.75
N CYS A 97 2.90 -6.37 0.71
CA CYS A 97 1.48 -6.00 0.82
C CYS A 97 0.73 -6.66 -0.33
N SER A 98 -0.30 -7.45 -0.05
CA SER A 98 -1.11 -8.13 -1.07
C SER A 98 -2.60 -8.09 -0.73
N PRO A 99 -3.50 -8.21 -1.71
CA PRO A 99 -4.92 -8.48 -1.44
C PRO A 99 -5.07 -9.74 -0.58
N THR A 100 -6.07 -9.76 0.31
CA THR A 100 -6.51 -10.95 1.06
C THR A 100 -7.51 -11.78 0.28
#